data_AF-A0A2S5CZT4-F1
#
_entry.id   AF-A0A2S5CZT4-F1
#
_cell.length_a   1.000
_cell.length_b   1.000
_cell.length_c   1.000
_cell.angle_alpha   90.00
_cell.angle_beta   90.00
_cell.angle_gamma   90.00
#
_symmetry.space_group_name_H-M   'P 1'
#
loop_
_entity.id
_entity.type
_entity.pdbx_description
1 polymer ?
#
loop_
_entity_poly.entity_id
_entity_poly.type
_entity_poly.pdbx_seq_one_letter_code
_entity_poly.pdbx_strand_id
1 'polypeptide(L)'
;MRKQVYQVDSDGFIVEVFLGEFDDQGQLIDPIGEYITTDLPQPLLFYRPKWDGTQWLEGATEDVLAKHKEQQLMDNLRPSVQEITDADLEIKILTMLLEMQVIQ
;
A
#
# COMPACT_ATOMS: atom_id res chain seq x y z
N MET A 1 7.55 -27.91 20.63
CA MET A 1 6.51 -28.28 19.62
C MET A 1 6.75 -27.49 18.33
N ARG A 2 6.33 -27.98 17.14
CA ARG A 2 6.54 -27.25 15.87
C ARG A 2 5.23 -26.79 15.25
N LYS A 3 5.16 -25.53 14.84
CA LYS A 3 4.01 -24.92 14.15
C LYS A 3 4.49 -24.00 13.03
N GLN A 4 3.60 -23.67 12.09
CA GLN A 4 3.91 -22.67 11.08
C GLN A 4 3.93 -21.28 11.72
N VAL A 5 4.89 -20.46 11.29
CA VAL A 5 4.96 -19.04 11.63
C VAL A 5 5.15 -18.24 10.35
N TYR A 6 4.61 -17.03 10.34
CA TYR A 6 4.51 -16.21 9.12
C TYR A 6 5.28 -14.91 9.30
N GLN A 7 6.15 -14.61 8.34
CA GLN A 7 6.74 -13.29 8.21
C GLN A 7 5.84 -12.45 7.32
N VAL A 8 5.49 -11.25 7.77
CA VAL A 8 4.63 -10.33 7.03
C VAL A 8 5.37 -9.03 6.68
N ASP A 9 4.99 -8.39 5.58
CA ASP A 9 5.50 -7.07 5.18
C ASP A 9 4.81 -5.93 5.97
N SER A 10 5.20 -4.68 5.69
CA SER A 10 4.59 -3.49 6.31
C SER A 10 3.10 -3.31 6.01
N ASP A 11 2.63 -3.92 4.92
CA ASP A 11 1.22 -3.94 4.56
C ASP A 11 0.49 -5.15 5.17
N GLY A 12 1.18 -6.02 5.92
CA GLY A 12 0.60 -7.20 6.56
C GLY A 12 0.45 -8.42 5.66
N PHE A 13 1.01 -8.44 4.46
CA PHE A 13 0.97 -9.62 3.59
C PHE A 13 2.08 -10.61 3.91
N ILE A 14 1.80 -11.91 3.76
CA ILE A 14 2.77 -12.98 3.99
C ILE A 14 3.89 -12.87 2.95
N VAL A 15 5.13 -12.73 3.43
CA VAL A 15 6.35 -12.72 2.63
C VAL A 15 6.95 -14.13 2.60
N GLU A 16 7.13 -14.73 3.78
CA GLU A 16 7.71 -16.08 3.93
C GLU A 16 7.01 -16.87 5.03
N VAL A 17 7.00 -18.20 4.87
CA VAL A 17 6.42 -19.15 5.83
C VAL A 17 7.54 -20.02 6.38
N PHE A 18 7.67 -20.07 7.70
CA PHE A 18 8.67 -20.87 8.39
C PHE A 18 8.01 -21.92 9.26
N LEU A 19 8.77 -22.97 9.57
CA LEU A 19 8.40 -23.91 10.61
C LEU A 19 9.07 -23.47 11.91
N GLY A 20 8.29 -22.86 12.80
CA GLY A 20 8.75 -22.40 14.09
C GLY A 20 8.82 -23.52 15.13
N GLU A 21 9.86 -23.51 15.95
CA GLU A 21 10.02 -24.35 17.13
C GLU A 21 9.66 -23.55 18.38
N PHE A 22 8.75 -24.10 19.19
CA PHE A 22 8.20 -23.48 20.38
C PHE A 22 8.58 -24.27 21.63
N ASP A 23 8.81 -23.54 22.73
CA ASP A 23 9.08 -24.11 24.04
C ASP A 23 7.82 -24.68 24.72
N ASP A 24 7.99 -25.21 25.92
CA ASP A 24 6.90 -25.76 26.73
C ASP A 24 5.90 -24.69 27.22
N GLN A 25 6.26 -23.40 27.13
CA GLN A 25 5.40 -22.26 27.44
C GLN A 25 4.66 -21.70 26.21
N GLY A 26 4.95 -22.22 25.02
CA GLY A 26 4.37 -21.77 23.75
C GLY A 26 5.03 -20.51 23.19
N GLN A 27 6.24 -20.17 23.64
CA GLN A 27 7.03 -19.08 23.08
C GLN A 27 7.87 -19.59 21.90
N LEU A 28 7.93 -18.80 20.82
CA LEU A 28 8.77 -19.11 19.66
C LEU A 28 10.25 -19.01 20.04
N ILE A 29 10.98 -20.11 19.90
CA ILE A 29 12.43 -20.19 20.15
C ILE A 29 13.20 -19.96 18.84
N ASP A 30 12.70 -20.51 17.73
CA ASP A 30 13.33 -20.44 16.41
C ASP A 30 12.25 -20.43 15.33
N PRO A 31 12.31 -19.56 14.31
CA PRO A 31 13.29 -18.48 14.11
C PRO A 31 13.14 -17.35 15.13
N ILE A 32 14.26 -16.69 15.47
CA ILE A 32 14.28 -15.51 16.35
C ILE A 32 13.85 -14.27 15.55
N GLY A 33 12.77 -13.62 15.98
CA GLY A 33 12.29 -12.39 15.36
C GLY A 33 10.82 -12.12 15.62
N GLU A 34 10.28 -11.11 14.94
CA GLU A 34 8.86 -10.80 14.95
C GLU A 34 8.15 -11.62 13.87
N TYR A 35 7.49 -12.69 14.29
CA TYR A 35 6.71 -13.56 13.43
C TYR A 35 5.29 -13.69 13.94
N ILE A 36 4.35 -13.84 13.00
CA ILE A 36 2.97 -14.13 13.34
C ILE A 36 2.86 -15.62 13.64
N THR A 37 2.49 -15.94 14.89
CA THR A 37 2.32 -17.32 15.39
C THR A 37 0.87 -17.79 15.36
N THR A 38 -0.05 -16.90 14.96
CA THR A 38 -1.47 -17.21 14.78
C THR A 38 -1.67 -18.08 13.55
N ASP A 39 -2.27 -19.25 13.75
CA ASP A 39 -2.56 -20.21 12.69
C ASP A 39 -3.49 -19.59 11.62
N LEU A 40 -3.17 -19.81 10.33
CA LEU A 40 -4.08 -19.47 9.24
C LEU A 40 -5.32 -20.37 9.30
N PRO A 41 -6.54 -19.82 9.07
CA PRO A 41 -7.75 -20.64 9.04
C PRO A 41 -7.67 -21.68 7.92
N GLN A 42 -8.02 -22.93 8.27
CA GLN A 42 -8.09 -24.05 7.35
C GLN A 42 -9.54 -24.57 7.27
N PRO A 43 -10.10 -24.83 6.07
CA PRO A 43 -9.48 -24.61 4.76
C PRO A 43 -9.20 -23.12 4.51
N LEU A 44 -8.21 -22.82 3.66
CA LEU A 44 -7.89 -21.44 3.25
C LEU A 44 -9.13 -20.80 2.63
N LEU A 45 -9.83 -19.99 3.42
CA LEU A 45 -10.98 -19.18 2.98
C LEU A 45 -10.53 -17.96 2.18
N PHE A 46 -9.25 -17.59 2.34
CA PHE A 46 -8.69 -16.37 1.81
C PHE A 46 -7.90 -16.64 0.53
N TYR A 47 -8.11 -15.81 -0.50
CA TYR A 47 -7.28 -15.88 -1.71
C TYR A 47 -5.91 -15.27 -1.44
N ARG A 48 -5.88 -14.16 -0.68
CA ARG A 48 -4.65 -13.53 -0.23
C ARG A 48 -4.76 -13.09 1.23
N PRO A 49 -4.30 -13.91 2.20
CA PRO A 49 -4.34 -13.55 3.61
C PRO A 49 -3.53 -12.28 3.91
N LYS A 50 -4.10 -11.40 4.73
CA LYS A 50 -3.48 -10.17 5.23
C LYS A 50 -3.62 -10.11 6.75
N TRP A 51 -2.54 -9.84 7.45
CA TRP A 51 -2.52 -9.62 8.89
C TRP A 51 -2.86 -8.16 9.21
N ASP A 52 -3.84 -7.92 10.09
CA ASP A 52 -4.21 -6.57 10.53
C ASP A 52 -3.58 -6.14 11.87
N GLY A 53 -2.69 -6.98 12.43
CA GLY A 53 -2.14 -6.83 13.77
C GLY A 53 -2.78 -7.75 14.81
N THR A 54 -3.98 -8.25 14.54
CA THR A 54 -4.76 -9.09 15.49
C THR A 54 -5.25 -10.40 14.87
N GLN A 55 -5.63 -10.39 13.59
CA GLN A 55 -6.22 -11.53 12.89
C GLN A 55 -5.90 -11.54 11.38
N TRP A 56 -6.11 -12.71 10.77
CA TRP A 56 -6.04 -12.88 9.32
C TRP A 56 -7.33 -12.43 8.65
N LEU A 57 -7.21 -11.56 7.65
CA LEU A 57 -8.29 -11.03 6.82
C LEU A 57 -8.04 -11.34 5.34
N GLU A 58 -9.07 -11.20 4.52
CA GLU A 58 -8.93 -11.19 3.06
C GLU A 58 -8.26 -9.88 2.62
N GLY A 59 -7.10 -10.00 2.00
CA GLY A 59 -6.40 -8.91 1.35
C GLY A 59 -6.98 -8.55 -0.01
N ALA A 60 -6.76 -7.32 -0.45
CA ALA A 60 -7.11 -6.90 -1.80
C ALA A 60 -6.27 -7.66 -2.85
N THR A 61 -6.89 -7.99 -3.99
CA THR A 61 -6.19 -8.58 -5.13
C THR A 61 -5.18 -7.59 -5.72
N GLU A 62 -4.17 -8.09 -6.43
CA GLU A 62 -3.19 -7.24 -7.13
C GLU A 62 -3.86 -6.21 -8.04
N ASP A 63 -4.94 -6.59 -8.74
CA ASP A 63 -5.73 -5.69 -9.58
C ASP A 63 -6.36 -4.52 -8.80
N VAL A 64 -6.85 -4.78 -7.59
CA VAL A 64 -7.46 -3.75 -6.74
C VAL A 64 -6.39 -2.78 -6.22
N LEU A 65 -5.23 -3.31 -5.83
CA LEU A 65 -4.08 -2.49 -5.40
C LEU A 65 -3.52 -1.65 -6.56
N ALA A 66 -3.40 -2.23 -7.75
CA ALA A 66 -2.95 -1.55 -8.95
C ALA A 66 -3.88 -0.38 -9.32
N LYS A 67 -5.20 -0.61 -9.32
CA LYS A 67 -6.20 0.45 -9.56
C LYS A 67 -6.13 1.57 -8.54
N HIS A 68 -5.94 1.24 -7.26
CA HIS A 68 -5.81 2.26 -6.22
C HIS A 68 -4.55 3.10 -6.40
N LYS A 69 -3.42 2.47 -6.75
CA LYS A 69 -2.16 3.17 -7.01
C LYS A 69 -2.25 4.06 -8.25
N GLU A 70 -2.92 3.58 -9.30
CA GLU A 70 -3.22 4.38 -10.50
C GLU A 70 -4.08 5.60 -10.17
N GLN A 71 -5.14 5.42 -9.38
CA GLN A 71 -6.01 6.51 -8.93
C GLN A 71 -5.23 7.57 -8.15
N GLN A 72 -4.39 7.16 -7.20
CA GLN A 72 -3.54 8.09 -6.44
C GLN A 72 -2.55 8.85 -7.32
N LEU A 73 -1.97 8.17 -8.33
CA LEU A 73 -1.09 8.84 -9.29
C LEU A 73 -1.86 9.88 -10.11
N MET A 74 -3.08 9.55 -10.57
CA MET A 74 -3.92 10.48 -11.31
C MET A 74 -4.32 11.70 -10.48
N ASP A 75 -4.65 11.51 -9.20
CA ASP A 75 -4.99 12.60 -8.30
C ASP A 75 -3.79 13.52 -8.04
N ASN A 76 -2.58 12.97 -7.92
CA ASN A 76 -1.35 13.75 -7.78
C ASN A 76 -0.93 14.49 -9.06
N LEU A 77 -1.26 13.95 -10.23
CA LEU A 77 -0.98 14.59 -11.52
C LEU A 77 -2.02 15.67 -11.87
N ARG A 78 -3.18 15.65 -11.21
CA ARG A 78 -4.24 16.62 -11.47
C ARG A 78 -3.83 17.97 -10.88
N PRO A 79 -3.66 19.02 -11.70
CA PRO A 79 -3.31 20.33 -11.19
C PRO A 79 -4.43 20.83 -10.27
N SER A 80 -4.03 21.53 -9.22
CA SER A 80 -4.94 22.17 -8.29
C SER A 80 -5.69 23.33 -8.97
N VAL A 81 -6.85 23.69 -8.42
CA VAL A 81 -7.63 24.84 -8.90
C VAL A 81 -6.82 26.12 -8.87
N GLN A 82 -5.92 26.26 -7.89
CA GLN A 82 -5.04 27.42 -7.77
C GLN A 82 -4.03 27.46 -8.92
N GLU A 83 -3.34 26.36 -9.21
CA GLU A 83 -2.38 26.28 -10.32
C GLU A 83 -3.06 26.56 -11.68
N ILE A 84 -4.29 26.09 -11.86
CA ILE A 84 -5.09 26.38 -13.06
C ILE A 84 -5.41 27.88 -13.13
N THR A 85 -5.83 28.49 -12.03
CA THR A 85 -6.21 29.91 -11.99
C THR A 85 -5.01 30.82 -12.23
N ASP A 86 -3.85 30.47 -11.67
CA ASP A 86 -2.60 31.21 -11.85
C ASP A 86 -2.13 31.13 -13.31
N ALA A 87 -2.18 29.93 -13.91
CA ALA A 87 -1.89 29.75 -15.32
C ALA A 87 -2.86 30.54 -16.23
N ASP A 88 -4.16 30.55 -15.91
CA ASP A 88 -5.15 31.33 -16.66
C ASP A 88 -4.87 32.84 -16.60
N LEU A 89 -4.43 33.34 -15.45
CA LEU A 89 -4.04 34.74 -15.29
C LEU A 89 -2.79 35.06 -16.11
N GLU A 90 -1.77 34.19 -16.04
CA GLU A 90 -0.53 34.35 -16.80
C GLU A 90 -0.81 34.36 -18.32
N ILE A 91 -1.62 33.42 -18.81
CA ILE A 91 -2.05 33.36 -20.21
C ILE A 91 -2.75 34.66 -20.62
N LYS A 92 -3.65 35.20 -19.79
CA LYS A 92 -4.34 36.47 -20.09
C LYS A 92 -3.37 37.64 -20.18
N ILE A 93 -2.43 37.74 -19.25
CA ILE A 93 -1.41 38.79 -19.24
C ILE A 93 -0.54 38.69 -20.50
N LEU A 94 -0.04 37.49 -20.81
CA LEU A 94 0.76 37.25 -22.01
C LEU A 94 -0.01 37.62 -23.28
N THR A 95 -1.28 37.21 -23.36
CA THR A 95 -2.17 37.53 -24.49
C THR A 95 -2.32 39.04 -24.66
N MET A 96 -2.61 39.77 -23.58
CA MET A 96 -2.70 41.24 -23.60
C MET A 96 -1.40 41.91 -24.03
N LEU A 97 -0.25 41.46 -23.53
CA LEU A 97 1.05 42.02 -23.89
C LEU A 97 1.38 41.78 -25.37
N LEU A 98 0.98 40.63 -25.91
CA LEU A 98 1.15 40.27 -27.31
C LEU A 98 0.22 41.12 -28.22
N GLU A 99 -1.04 41.33 -27.82
CA GLU A 99 -1.96 42.25 -28.48
C GLU A 99 -1.45 43.70 -28.51
N MET A 100 -0.80 44.13 -27.42
CA MET A 100 -0.17 45.44 -27.32
C MET A 100 1.20 45.53 -28.02
N GLN A 101 1.68 44.43 -28.64
CA GLN A 101 3.00 44.33 -29.27
C GLN A 101 4.18 44.68 -28.33
N VAL A 102 3.98 44.50 -27.03
CA VAL A 102 5.05 44.69 -26.01
C VAL A 102 6.03 43.52 -26.05
N ILE A 103 5.54 42.34 -26.41
CA ILE A 103 6.31 41.10 -26.62
C ILE A 103 5.94 40.51 -27.99
N GLN A 104 6.85 39.72 -28.58
CA GLN A 104 6.73 39.12 -29.92
C GLN A 104 6.48 37.62 -29.86
#